data_AF-A0ABD3VCX5-F1
#
_entry.id   AF-A0ABD3VCX5-F1
#
_cell.length_a   1.000
_cell.length_b   1.000
_cell.length_c   1.000
_cell.angle_alpha   90.00
_cell.angle_beta   90.00
_cell.angle_gamma   90.00
#
_symmetry.space_group_name_H-M   'P 1'
#
loop_
_entity.id
_entity.type
_entity.pdbx_description
1 polymer ?
#
loop_
_entity_poly.entity_id
_entity_poly.type
_entity_poly.pdbx_seq_one_letter_code
_entity_poly.pdbx_strand_id
1 'polypeptide(L)'
;MSQQLSTSVSDFALVLSIVYVLYNWYHRSVILASVGLGIQALAASVGVVRFAMHRSNGTPVFYAHKFLSWLATALGMPLVAYSFCTHYRFDTLAIITMVFSATVVASAAFMPTKNREDLTQAASGLAVLSILFVCLVNMNLFGVAACIVYIISGLVIGSSGEFAGIQRVDLLHYALVIGNVLFSMAL
;
A
#
# COMPACT_ATOMS: atom_id res chain seq x y z
N MET A 1 -18.84 -5.60 -14.55
CA MET A 1 -17.83 -6.64 -14.28
C MET A 1 -18.54 -7.83 -13.69
N SER A 2 -18.20 -9.04 -14.15
CA SER A 2 -18.58 -10.29 -13.50
C SER A 2 -17.90 -10.39 -12.12
N GLN A 3 -18.43 -11.26 -11.27
CA GLN A 3 -17.80 -11.60 -9.98
C GLN A 3 -16.35 -12.06 -10.18
N GLN A 4 -15.45 -11.52 -9.35
CA GLN A 4 -14.03 -11.88 -9.32
C GLN A 4 -13.72 -12.51 -7.96
N LEU A 5 -14.23 -13.73 -7.73
CA LEU A 5 -14.11 -14.42 -6.45
C LEU A 5 -12.64 -14.64 -6.04
N SER A 6 -11.76 -14.94 -7.00
CA SER A 6 -10.31 -15.05 -6.75
C SER A 6 -9.74 -13.77 -6.16
N THR A 7 -10.10 -12.62 -6.74
CA THR A 7 -9.65 -11.31 -6.25
C THR A 7 -10.20 -10.99 -4.87
N SER A 8 -11.46 -11.31 -4.61
CA SER A 8 -12.05 -11.18 -3.27
C SER A 8 -11.29 -12.01 -2.22
N VAL A 9 -10.89 -13.24 -2.55
CA VAL A 9 -10.09 -14.11 -1.67
C VAL A 9 -8.68 -13.54 -1.44
N SER A 10 -8.02 -13.06 -2.49
CA SER A 10 -6.70 -12.46 -2.36
C SER A 10 -6.72 -11.14 -1.55
N ASP A 11 -7.76 -10.32 -1.70
CA ASP A 11 -8.00 -9.14 -0.85
C ASP A 11 -8.22 -9.54 0.61
N PHE A 12 -8.95 -10.62 0.86
CA PHE A 12 -9.17 -11.11 2.22
C PHE A 12 -7.86 -11.58 2.87
N ALA A 13 -7.01 -12.29 2.12
CA ALA A 13 -5.67 -12.65 2.58
C ALA A 13 -4.82 -11.39 2.88
N LEU A 14 -4.92 -10.36 2.04
CA LEU A 14 -4.28 -9.07 2.27
C LEU A 14 -4.76 -8.40 3.56
N VAL A 15 -6.07 -8.36 3.80
CA VAL A 15 -6.64 -7.84 5.07
C VAL A 15 -6.07 -8.60 6.27
N LEU A 16 -6.07 -9.94 6.24
CA LEU A 16 -5.52 -10.76 7.34
C LEU A 16 -4.05 -10.45 7.60
N SER A 17 -3.24 -10.31 6.55
CA SER A 17 -1.84 -9.93 6.68
C SER A 17 -1.68 -8.57 7.36
N ILE A 18 -2.47 -7.58 6.94
CA ILE A 18 -2.40 -6.23 7.49
C ILE A 18 -2.85 -6.22 8.95
N VAL A 19 -3.93 -6.92 9.32
CA VAL A 19 -4.39 -7.04 10.71
C VAL A 19 -3.30 -7.65 11.60
N TYR A 20 -2.61 -8.68 11.11
CA TYR A 20 -1.47 -9.26 11.82
C TYR A 20 -0.35 -8.23 12.06
N VAL A 21 0.05 -7.48 11.03
CA VAL A 21 1.09 -6.43 11.18
C VAL A 21 0.63 -5.31 12.12
N LEU A 22 -0.62 -4.86 12.00
CA LEU A 22 -1.20 -3.83 12.85
C LEU A 22 -1.17 -4.24 14.33
N TYR A 23 -1.50 -5.49 14.63
CA TYR A 23 -1.42 -6.01 15.99
C TYR A 23 0.02 -5.91 16.54
N ASN A 24 1.01 -6.31 15.76
CA ASN A 24 2.42 -6.24 16.16
C ASN A 24 2.92 -4.79 16.33
N TRP A 25 2.57 -3.89 15.40
CA TRP A 25 3.03 -2.51 15.41
C TRP A 25 2.33 -1.63 16.45
N TYR A 26 1.07 -1.91 16.75
CA TYR A 26 0.36 -1.25 17.85
C TYR A 26 1.06 -1.51 19.19
N HIS A 27 1.46 -2.76 19.46
CA HIS A 27 2.19 -3.12 20.68
C HIS A 27 3.62 -2.56 20.75
N ARG A 28 4.20 -2.19 19.59
CA ARG A 28 5.52 -1.54 19.51
C ARG A 28 5.45 -0.01 19.46
N SER A 29 4.27 0.58 19.68
CA SER A 29 4.04 2.04 19.65
C SER A 29 4.36 2.70 18.30
N VAL A 30 4.29 1.97 17.19
CA VAL A 30 4.50 2.51 15.83
C VAL A 30 3.17 3.02 15.25
N ILE A 31 2.66 4.10 15.83
CA ILE A 31 1.29 4.57 15.58
C ILE A 31 1.08 5.02 14.13
N LEU A 32 2.00 5.79 13.55
CA LEU A 32 1.81 6.36 12.22
C LEU A 32 1.84 5.29 11.11
N ALA A 33 2.77 4.33 11.19
CA ALA A 33 2.75 3.19 10.27
C ALA A 33 1.48 2.35 10.42
N SER A 34 0.99 2.21 11.66
CA SER A 34 -0.28 1.52 11.93
C SER A 34 -1.47 2.26 11.32
N VAL A 35 -1.49 3.59 11.36
CA VAL A 35 -2.53 4.38 10.64
C VAL A 35 -2.42 4.16 9.13
N GLY A 36 -1.20 4.20 8.57
CA GLY A 36 -0.98 3.98 7.14
C GLY A 36 -1.46 2.60 6.67
N LEU A 37 -1.14 1.55 7.41
CA LEU A 37 -1.64 0.20 7.17
C LEU A 37 -3.14 0.07 7.43
N GLY A 38 -3.69 0.78 8.41
CA GLY A 38 -5.14 0.81 8.66
C GLY A 38 -5.92 1.29 7.44
N ILE A 39 -5.42 2.31 6.73
CA ILE A 39 -6.01 2.77 5.46
C ILE A 39 -5.97 1.67 4.41
N GLN A 40 -4.88 0.92 4.30
CA GLN A 40 -4.77 -0.23 3.39
C GLN A 40 -5.75 -1.35 3.76
N ALA A 41 -5.90 -1.66 5.05
CA ALA A 41 -6.86 -2.66 5.52
C ALA A 41 -8.30 -2.27 5.16
N LEU A 42 -8.66 -0.99 5.30
CA LEU A 42 -9.97 -0.51 4.87
C LEU A 42 -10.15 -0.64 3.35
N ALA A 43 -9.15 -0.26 2.55
CA ALA A 43 -9.19 -0.39 1.10
C ALA A 43 -9.41 -1.84 0.65
N ALA A 44 -8.63 -2.77 1.22
CA ALA A 44 -8.71 -4.20 0.93
C ALA A 44 -10.03 -4.80 1.44
N SER A 45 -10.53 -4.39 2.61
CA SER A 45 -11.82 -4.86 3.14
C SER A 45 -13.00 -4.47 2.24
N VAL A 46 -13.02 -3.22 1.75
CA VAL A 46 -14.01 -2.79 0.75
C VAL A 46 -13.78 -3.51 -0.58
N GLY A 47 -12.53 -3.85 -0.91
CA GLY A 47 -12.15 -4.68 -2.05
C GLY A 47 -12.78 -6.08 -2.01
N VAL A 48 -12.69 -6.78 -0.87
CA VAL A 48 -13.34 -8.10 -0.64
C VAL A 48 -14.81 -8.03 -1.03
N VAL A 49 -15.53 -7.03 -0.50
CA VAL A 49 -16.96 -6.84 -0.77
C VAL A 49 -17.18 -6.51 -2.24
N ARG A 50 -16.42 -5.55 -2.80
CA ARG A 50 -16.52 -5.11 -4.19
C ARG A 50 -16.41 -6.27 -5.16
N PHE A 51 -15.39 -7.13 -5.00
CA PHE A 51 -15.10 -8.21 -5.95
C PHE A 51 -16.03 -9.43 -5.79
N ALA A 52 -16.69 -9.57 -4.63
CA ALA A 52 -17.74 -10.55 -4.41
C ALA A 52 -19.10 -10.16 -5.05
N MET A 53 -19.30 -8.89 -5.41
CA MET A 53 -20.56 -8.41 -5.99
C MET A 53 -20.70 -8.76 -7.47
N HIS A 54 -21.89 -9.20 -7.89
CA HIS A 54 -22.20 -9.53 -9.30
C HIS A 54 -22.20 -8.31 -10.24
N ARG A 55 -22.51 -7.11 -9.72
CA ARG A 55 -22.38 -5.83 -10.44
C ARG A 55 -21.86 -4.75 -9.49
N SER A 56 -20.54 -4.61 -9.42
CA SER A 56 -19.89 -3.60 -8.57
C SER A 56 -19.80 -2.21 -9.21
N ASN A 57 -19.69 -2.12 -10.53
CA ASN A 57 -19.38 -0.86 -11.22
C ASN A 57 -20.49 0.19 -11.00
N GLY A 58 -20.09 1.39 -10.62
CA GLY A 58 -21.00 2.52 -10.37
C GLY A 58 -21.71 2.48 -9.01
N THR A 59 -21.45 1.48 -8.18
CA THR A 59 -22.01 1.41 -6.81
C THR A 59 -21.20 2.25 -5.82
N PRO A 60 -21.78 2.65 -4.66
CA PRO A 60 -21.03 3.32 -3.60
C PRO A 60 -19.77 2.55 -3.15
N VAL A 61 -19.84 1.22 -3.12
CA VAL A 61 -18.72 0.32 -2.77
C VAL A 61 -17.55 0.49 -3.74
N PHE A 62 -17.84 0.62 -5.05
CA PHE A 62 -16.81 0.85 -6.07
C PHE A 62 -16.10 2.18 -5.85
N TYR A 63 -16.85 3.27 -5.60
CA TYR A 63 -16.24 4.58 -5.35
C TYR A 63 -15.47 4.62 -4.03
N ALA A 64 -16.00 3.98 -2.97
CA ALA A 64 -15.33 3.87 -1.69
C ALA A 64 -13.99 3.13 -1.81
N HIS A 65 -13.98 1.97 -2.47
CA HIS A 65 -12.72 1.24 -2.70
C HIS A 65 -11.74 2.05 -3.54
N LYS A 66 -12.19 2.69 -4.64
CA LYS A 66 -11.30 3.54 -5.46
C LYS A 66 -10.68 4.68 -4.65
N PHE A 67 -11.47 5.33 -3.80
CA PHE A 67 -11.01 6.40 -2.92
C PHE A 67 -10.02 5.87 -1.86
N LEU A 68 -10.33 4.78 -1.19
CA LEU A 68 -9.47 4.19 -0.16
C LEU A 68 -8.16 3.66 -0.73
N SER A 69 -8.18 3.00 -1.89
CA SER A 69 -6.96 2.54 -2.56
C SER A 69 -6.08 3.71 -3.01
N TRP A 70 -6.69 4.80 -3.48
CA TRP A 70 -5.97 6.04 -3.75
C TRP A 70 -5.34 6.62 -2.49
N LEU A 71 -6.10 6.69 -1.39
CA LEU A 71 -5.64 7.23 -0.11
C LEU A 71 -4.50 6.38 0.50
N ALA A 72 -4.62 5.06 0.40
CA ALA A 72 -3.60 4.10 0.81
C ALA A 72 -2.28 4.32 0.06
N THR A 73 -2.36 4.64 -1.24
CA THR A 73 -1.18 4.92 -2.07
C THR A 73 -0.60 6.31 -1.77
N ALA A 74 -1.47 7.32 -1.66
CA ALA A 74 -1.08 8.72 -1.49
C ALA A 74 -0.53 9.03 -0.10
N LEU A 75 -1.07 8.40 0.96
CA LEU A 75 -0.74 8.66 2.36
C LEU A 75 -0.35 7.40 3.13
N GLY A 76 -0.98 6.26 2.86
CA GLY A 76 -0.72 5.03 3.60
C GLY A 76 0.75 4.62 3.57
N MET A 77 1.34 4.46 2.38
CA MET A 77 2.77 4.12 2.24
C MET A 77 3.72 5.22 2.77
N PRO A 78 3.50 6.52 2.51
CA PRO A 78 4.28 7.59 3.14
C PRO A 78 4.29 7.57 4.67
N LEU A 79 3.17 7.23 5.33
CA LEU A 79 3.12 7.11 6.79
C LEU A 79 3.94 5.92 7.33
N VAL A 80 3.96 4.81 6.58
CA VAL A 80 4.86 3.69 6.86
C VAL A 80 6.32 4.13 6.71
N ALA A 81 6.65 4.81 5.61
CA ALA A 81 7.99 5.31 5.37
C ALA A 81 8.48 6.32 6.41
N TYR A 82 7.59 7.22 6.85
CA TYR A 82 7.88 8.15 7.94
C TYR A 82 8.33 7.40 9.20
N SER A 83 7.63 6.33 9.57
CA SER A 83 7.94 5.56 10.78
C SER A 83 9.26 4.80 10.67
N PHE A 84 9.60 4.26 9.49
CA PHE A 84 10.93 3.69 9.25
C PHE A 84 12.03 4.77 9.35
N CYS A 85 11.81 5.93 8.73
CA CYS A 85 12.79 7.01 8.75
C CYS A 85 13.04 7.51 10.19
N THR A 86 11.99 7.74 10.99
CA THR A 86 12.15 8.19 12.38
C THR A 86 12.73 7.12 13.29
N HIS A 87 12.36 5.84 13.09
CA HIS A 87 12.95 4.72 13.83
C HIS A 87 14.49 4.66 13.68
N TYR A 88 14.98 4.92 12.47
CA TYR A 88 16.42 4.94 12.16
C TYR A 88 17.06 6.33 12.22
N ARG A 89 16.36 7.35 12.75
CA ARG A 89 16.86 8.74 12.92
C ARG A 89 17.20 9.49 11.61
N PHE A 90 16.48 9.20 10.54
CA PHE A 90 16.52 9.92 9.26
C PHE A 90 15.39 10.97 9.17
N ASP A 91 15.30 11.86 10.14
CA ASP A 91 14.16 12.80 10.30
C ASP A 91 13.96 13.71 9.09
N THR A 92 15.05 14.18 8.46
CA THR A 92 14.98 15.00 7.24
C THR A 92 14.28 14.26 6.09
N LEU A 93 14.61 12.97 5.89
CA LEU A 93 13.99 12.14 4.87
C LEU A 93 12.51 11.85 5.20
N ALA A 94 12.20 11.66 6.48
CA ALA A 94 10.83 11.51 6.96
C ALA A 94 9.98 12.75 6.61
N ILE A 95 10.51 13.95 6.90
CA ILE A 95 9.84 15.23 6.60
C ILE A 95 9.68 15.41 5.09
N ILE A 96 10.72 15.18 4.29
CA ILE A 96 10.64 15.30 2.81
C ILE A 96 9.55 14.38 2.27
N THR A 97 9.51 13.12 2.71
CA THR A 97 8.51 12.14 2.26
C THR A 97 7.08 12.60 2.62
N MET A 98 6.87 13.11 3.83
CA MET A 98 5.56 13.59 4.27
C MET A 98 5.13 14.89 3.60
N VAL A 99 6.04 15.86 3.41
CA VAL A 99 5.76 17.10 2.69
C VAL A 99 5.38 16.80 1.25
N PHE A 100 6.14 15.93 0.57
CA PHE A 100 5.83 15.51 -0.79
C PHE A 100 4.45 14.84 -0.88
N SER A 101 4.18 13.88 0.00
CA SER A 101 2.87 13.21 0.08
C SER A 101 1.72 14.20 0.36
N ALA A 102 1.90 15.14 1.29
CA ALA A 102 0.90 16.17 1.60
C ALA A 102 0.65 17.09 0.40
N THR A 103 1.69 17.50 -0.32
CA THR A 103 1.57 18.29 -1.57
C THR A 103 0.81 17.51 -2.64
N VAL A 104 1.09 16.21 -2.80
CA VAL A 104 0.37 15.34 -3.75
C VAL A 104 -1.11 15.24 -3.38
N VAL A 105 -1.45 15.06 -2.12
CA VAL A 105 -2.85 15.00 -1.66
C VAL A 105 -3.57 16.34 -1.84
N ALA A 106 -2.94 17.45 -1.45
CA ALA A 106 -3.51 18.78 -1.57
C ALA A 106 -3.76 19.17 -3.04
N SER A 107 -2.82 18.81 -3.92
CA SER A 107 -2.93 19.11 -5.34
C SER A 107 -3.87 18.18 -6.10
N ALA A 108 -4.13 16.96 -5.59
CA ALA A 108 -4.97 15.95 -6.25
C ALA A 108 -6.41 16.43 -6.54
N ALA A 109 -6.94 17.37 -5.76
CA ALA A 109 -8.27 17.93 -5.98
C ALA A 109 -8.37 18.79 -7.27
N PHE A 110 -7.24 19.33 -7.73
CA PHE A 110 -7.16 20.25 -8.85
C PHE A 110 -6.66 19.59 -10.15
N MET A 111 -6.39 18.29 -10.11
CA MET A 111 -5.77 17.57 -11.23
C MET A 111 -6.73 16.65 -11.95
N PRO A 112 -6.56 16.46 -13.28
CA PRO A 112 -7.19 15.39 -14.02
C PRO A 112 -6.86 14.02 -13.41
N THR A 113 -7.77 13.05 -13.55
CA THR A 113 -7.65 11.72 -12.94
C THR A 113 -6.32 11.01 -13.26
N LYS A 114 -5.84 11.13 -14.50
CA LYS A 114 -4.57 10.53 -14.94
C LYS A 114 -3.37 11.10 -14.15
N ASN A 115 -3.24 12.42 -14.09
CA ASN A 115 -2.14 13.08 -13.37
C ASN A 115 -2.20 12.80 -11.86
N ARG A 116 -3.41 12.68 -11.31
CA ARG A 116 -3.61 12.28 -9.91
C ARG A 116 -3.05 10.88 -9.66
N GLU A 117 -3.34 9.92 -10.52
CA GLU A 117 -2.82 8.55 -10.39
C GLU A 117 -1.28 8.54 -10.46
N ASP A 118 -0.69 9.19 -11.46
CA ASP A 118 0.76 9.27 -11.65
C ASP A 118 1.49 9.91 -10.44
N LEU A 119 0.98 11.03 -9.91
CA LEU A 119 1.58 11.67 -8.73
C LEU A 119 1.44 10.85 -7.46
N THR A 120 0.32 10.15 -7.28
CA THR A 120 0.15 9.29 -6.11
C THR A 120 1.05 8.06 -6.17
N GLN A 121 1.28 7.52 -7.36
CA GLN A 121 2.30 6.49 -7.57
C GLN A 121 3.70 7.03 -7.28
N ALA A 122 4.01 8.28 -7.66
CA ALA A 122 5.28 8.91 -7.30
C ALA A 122 5.44 9.07 -5.77
N ALA A 123 4.37 9.42 -5.04
CA ALA A 123 4.41 9.53 -3.58
C ALA A 123 4.66 8.18 -2.90
N SER A 124 3.96 7.13 -3.35
CA SER A 124 4.19 5.77 -2.87
C SER A 124 5.58 5.24 -3.24
N GLY A 125 6.04 5.53 -4.47
CA GLY A 125 7.37 5.16 -4.94
C GLY A 125 8.48 5.81 -4.13
N LEU A 126 8.37 7.12 -3.87
CA LEU A 126 9.29 7.84 -2.98
C LEU A 126 9.29 7.22 -1.58
N ALA A 127 8.12 6.91 -1.03
CA ALA A 127 8.01 6.26 0.28
C ALA A 127 8.73 4.91 0.33
N VAL A 128 8.52 4.03 -0.66
CA VAL A 128 9.19 2.73 -0.74
C VAL A 128 10.69 2.89 -0.92
N LEU A 129 11.15 3.85 -1.74
CA LEU A 129 12.57 4.13 -1.93
C LEU A 129 13.22 4.70 -0.65
N SER A 130 12.52 5.54 0.10
CA SER A 130 12.97 6.03 1.40
C SER A 130 13.16 4.88 2.40
N ILE A 131 12.19 3.96 2.48
CA ILE A 131 12.32 2.76 3.34
C ILE A 131 13.51 1.91 2.88
N LEU A 132 13.63 1.66 1.57
CA LEU A 132 14.72 0.86 1.01
C LEU A 132 16.09 1.46 1.35
N PHE A 133 16.25 2.77 1.14
CA PHE A 133 17.48 3.48 1.46
C PHE A 133 17.84 3.33 2.95
N VAL A 134 16.88 3.61 3.83
CA VAL A 134 17.10 3.54 5.27
C VAL A 134 17.43 2.10 5.71
N CYS A 135 16.73 1.10 5.19
CA CYS A 135 16.99 -0.31 5.52
C CYS A 135 18.33 -0.80 4.97
N LEU A 136 18.77 -0.33 3.79
CA LEU A 136 20.10 -0.64 3.25
C LEU A 136 21.21 -0.07 4.15
N VAL A 137 21.10 1.20 4.56
CA VAL A 137 22.10 1.85 5.42
C VAL A 137 22.19 1.16 6.79
N ASN A 138 21.07 0.68 7.32
CA ASN A 138 21.01 0.01 8.62
C ASN A 138 21.10 -1.52 8.54
N MET A 139 21.42 -2.08 7.36
CA MET A 139 21.56 -3.52 7.14
C MET A 139 20.34 -4.36 7.56
N ASN A 140 19.14 -3.78 7.48
CA ASN A 140 17.89 -4.47 7.77
C ASN A 140 17.39 -5.23 6.53
N LEU A 141 17.80 -6.49 6.42
CA LEU A 141 17.47 -7.36 5.28
C LEU A 141 15.96 -7.59 5.10
N PHE A 142 15.18 -7.62 6.18
CA PHE A 142 13.73 -7.79 6.10
C PHE A 142 13.06 -6.58 5.44
N GLY A 143 13.48 -5.37 5.82
CA GLY A 143 12.98 -4.14 5.21
C GLY A 143 13.39 -4.01 3.75
N VAL A 144 14.64 -4.38 3.42
CA VAL A 144 15.12 -4.43 2.02
C VAL A 144 14.29 -5.42 1.19
N ALA A 145 14.09 -6.64 1.70
CA ALA A 145 13.30 -7.65 1.01
C ALA A 145 11.85 -7.20 0.81
N ALA A 146 11.22 -6.59 1.81
CA ALA A 146 9.87 -6.04 1.71
C ALA A 146 9.78 -4.98 0.60
N CYS A 147 10.70 -4.03 0.56
CA CYS A 147 10.75 -3.00 -0.48
C CYS A 147 10.93 -3.59 -1.88
N ILE A 148 11.79 -4.60 -2.04
CA ILE A 148 11.96 -5.29 -3.33
C ILE A 148 10.66 -5.94 -3.77
N VAL A 149 9.96 -6.63 -2.87
CA VAL A 149 8.65 -7.24 -3.17
C VAL A 149 7.64 -6.18 -3.60
N TYR A 150 7.56 -5.05 -2.90
CA TYR A 150 6.67 -3.93 -3.26
C TYR A 150 7.01 -3.30 -4.62
N ILE A 151 8.30 -3.12 -4.92
CA ILE A 151 8.75 -2.56 -6.20
C ILE A 151 8.39 -3.52 -7.35
N ILE A 152 8.70 -4.81 -7.20
CA ILE A 152 8.39 -5.83 -8.22
C ILE A 152 6.87 -5.95 -8.40
N SER A 153 6.11 -5.95 -7.31
CA SER A 153 4.66 -6.06 -7.39
C SER A 153 4.04 -4.84 -8.10
N GLY A 154 4.54 -3.63 -7.82
CA GLY A 154 4.08 -2.41 -8.49
C GLY A 154 4.47 -2.33 -9.97
N LEU A 155 5.76 -2.55 -10.30
CA LEU A 155 6.30 -2.31 -11.63
C LEU A 155 6.12 -3.49 -12.59
N VAL A 156 6.27 -4.72 -12.10
CA VAL A 156 6.30 -5.93 -12.94
C VAL A 156 4.94 -6.61 -12.96
N ILE A 157 4.29 -6.76 -11.80
CA ILE A 157 2.97 -7.41 -11.72
C ILE A 157 1.87 -6.42 -12.10
N GLY A 158 1.82 -5.25 -11.47
CA GLY A 158 0.79 -4.25 -11.72
C GLY A 158 -0.63 -4.74 -11.36
N SER A 159 -1.64 -3.93 -11.69
CA SER A 159 -3.04 -4.17 -11.30
C SER A 159 -3.98 -4.55 -12.45
N SER A 160 -3.48 -4.55 -13.70
CA SER A 160 -4.31 -4.67 -14.91
C SER A 160 -3.86 -5.82 -15.80
N GLY A 161 -4.84 -6.63 -16.22
CA GLY A 161 -4.65 -7.76 -17.13
C GLY A 161 -4.53 -9.10 -16.40
N GLU A 162 -4.16 -10.12 -17.17
CA GLU A 162 -4.00 -11.50 -16.71
C GLU A 162 -2.58 -11.97 -17.01
N PHE A 163 -2.05 -12.82 -16.14
CA PHE A 163 -0.76 -13.47 -16.30
C PHE A 163 -0.95 -14.97 -16.09
N ALA A 164 -0.68 -15.77 -17.11
CA ALA A 164 -0.87 -17.23 -17.09
C ALA A 164 -2.27 -17.67 -16.63
N GLY A 165 -3.32 -16.93 -16.99
CA GLY A 165 -4.71 -17.23 -16.61
C GLY A 165 -5.11 -16.80 -15.19
N ILE A 166 -4.20 -16.18 -14.44
CA ILE A 166 -4.46 -15.58 -13.12
C ILE A 166 -4.55 -14.07 -13.28
N GLN A 167 -5.48 -13.41 -12.59
CA GLN A 167 -5.56 -11.95 -12.63
C GLN A 167 -4.34 -11.34 -11.95
N ARG A 168 -3.69 -10.36 -12.61
CA ARG A 168 -2.47 -9.74 -12.06
C ARG A 168 -2.70 -9.06 -10.71
N VAL A 169 -3.93 -8.59 -10.48
CA VAL A 169 -4.35 -8.03 -9.18
C VAL A 169 -4.26 -9.05 -8.04
N ASP A 170 -4.52 -10.34 -8.29
CA ASP A 170 -4.42 -11.38 -7.27
C ASP A 170 -2.95 -11.61 -6.89
N LEU A 171 -2.07 -11.67 -7.90
CA LEU A 171 -0.62 -11.77 -7.71
C LEU A 171 -0.07 -10.55 -6.96
N LEU A 172 -0.59 -9.36 -7.26
CA LEU A 172 -0.25 -8.13 -6.55
C LEU A 172 -0.63 -8.26 -5.06
N HIS A 173 -1.85 -8.70 -4.74
CA HIS A 173 -2.29 -8.85 -3.36
C HIS A 173 -1.44 -9.86 -2.59
N TYR A 174 -1.12 -11.02 -3.16
CA TYR A 174 -0.24 -11.99 -2.52
C TYR A 174 1.20 -11.49 -2.35
N ALA A 175 1.73 -10.72 -3.30
CA ALA A 175 3.02 -10.07 -3.12
C ALA A 175 2.98 -9.04 -1.98
N LEU A 176 1.92 -8.24 -1.88
CA LEU A 176 1.74 -7.29 -0.78
C LEU A 176 1.59 -8.00 0.58
N VAL A 177 0.93 -9.17 0.64
CA VAL A 177 0.89 -10.02 1.85
C VAL A 177 2.30 -10.38 2.30
N ILE A 178 3.15 -10.86 1.39
CA ILE A 178 4.54 -11.21 1.69
C ILE A 178 5.30 -9.97 2.18
N GLY A 179 5.16 -8.84 1.47
CA GLY A 179 5.79 -7.58 1.83
C GLY A 179 5.37 -7.07 3.22
N ASN A 180 4.09 -7.17 3.58
CA ASN A 180 3.58 -6.80 4.90
C ASN A 180 4.22 -7.64 6.01
N VAL A 181 4.28 -8.97 5.82
CA VAL A 181 4.93 -9.87 6.80
C VAL A 181 6.40 -9.50 6.99
N LEU A 182 7.12 -9.21 5.90
CA LEU A 182 8.51 -8.77 5.95
C LEU A 182 8.67 -7.41 6.65
N PHE A 183 7.78 -6.44 6.39
CA PHE A 183 7.77 -5.17 7.12
C PHE A 183 7.53 -5.35 8.62
N SER A 184 6.65 -6.26 9.03
CA SER A 184 6.44 -6.57 10.44
C SER A 184 7.67 -7.15 11.15
N MET A 185 8.60 -7.76 10.41
CA MET A 185 9.86 -8.25 10.94
C MET A 185 10.94 -7.17 10.96
N ALA A 186 10.79 -6.13 10.12
CA ALA A 186 11.76 -5.07 9.95
C ALA A 186 11.62 -3.94 10.98
N LEU A 187 10.41 -3.72 11.51
CA LEU A 187 10.06 -2.64 12.44
C LEU A 187 9.32 -3.23 13.65
#